data_AF-A0A3D0J218-F1
#
_entry.id   AF-A0A3D0J218-F1
#
_cell.length_a   1.000
_cell.length_b   1.000
_cell.length_c   1.000
_cell.angle_alpha   90.00
_cell.angle_beta   90.00
_cell.angle_gamma   90.00
#
_symmetry.space_group_name_H-M   'P 1'
#
loop_
_entity.id
_entity.type
_entity.pdbx_description
1 polymer ?
#
loop_
_entity_poly.entity_id
_entity_poly.type
_entity_poly.pdbx_seq_one_letter_code
_entity_poly.pdbx_strand_id
1 'polypeptide(L)'
;VTNAKALLKRLFFDPKRYDIGRVGRHKLNQKLGLQTDLLTRILTREDVVAATSYLINLRLGEGTTDDIDHLGSRRVRTVGELLSNQCRT
;
A
#
# COMPACT_ATOMS: atom_id res chain seq x y z
N VAL A 1 5.94 -8.09 26.05
CA VAL A 1 5.93 -8.57 24.65
C VAL A 1 4.55 -8.46 23.97
N THR A 2 3.45 -8.58 24.70
CA THR A 2 2.06 -8.48 24.18
C THR A 2 1.74 -7.13 23.52
N ASN A 3 2.22 -6.01 24.08
CA ASN A 3 1.93 -4.66 23.57
C ASN A 3 2.51 -4.39 22.18
N ALA A 4 3.72 -4.88 21.88
CA ALA A 4 4.35 -4.67 20.56
C ALA A 4 3.56 -5.37 19.45
N LYS A 5 3.09 -6.61 19.72
CA LYS A 5 2.25 -7.37 18.78
C LYS A 5 0.89 -6.68 18.55
N ALA A 6 0.30 -6.13 19.61
CA ALA A 6 -0.94 -5.37 19.51
C ALA A 6 -0.78 -4.08 18.70
N LEU A 7 0.33 -3.35 18.90
CA LEU A 7 0.65 -2.14 18.14
C LEU A 7 0.79 -2.44 16.64
N LEU A 8 1.55 -3.46 16.27
CA LEU A 8 1.79 -3.81 14.87
C LEU A 8 0.47 -4.21 14.17
N LYS A 9 -0.39 -4.98 14.87
CA LYS A 9 -1.75 -5.27 14.39
C LYS A 9 -2.56 -4.00 14.13
N ARG A 10 -2.52 -3.05 15.05
CA ARG A 10 -3.26 -1.79 14.96
C ARG A 10 -2.77 -0.87 13.85
N LEU A 11 -1.49 -0.95 13.47
CA LEU A 11 -0.89 -0.08 12.46
C LEU A 11 -1.24 -0.51 11.03
N PHE A 12 -1.18 -1.81 10.72
CA PHE A 12 -1.25 -2.28 9.32
C PHE A 12 -2.41 -3.23 9.03
N PHE A 13 -2.93 -3.91 10.06
CA PHE A 13 -3.92 -4.98 9.92
C PHE A 13 -5.30 -4.62 10.48
N ASP A 14 -5.48 -3.38 10.98
CA ASP A 14 -6.76 -2.86 11.46
C ASP A 14 -7.45 -2.04 10.35
N PRO A 15 -8.58 -2.51 9.80
CA PRO A 15 -9.28 -1.82 8.70
C PRO A 15 -9.88 -0.47 9.12
N LYS A 16 -10.01 -0.19 10.43
CA LYS A 16 -10.47 1.12 10.91
C LYS A 16 -9.37 2.18 10.86
N ARG A 17 -8.10 1.76 10.84
CA ARG A 17 -6.94 2.66 10.97
C ARG A 17 -6.05 2.70 9.75
N TYR A 18 -6.14 1.67 8.90
CA TYR A 18 -5.31 1.54 7.72
C TYR A 18 -6.17 1.18 6.51
N ASP A 19 -6.07 2.00 5.47
CA ASP A 19 -6.80 1.85 4.22
C ASP A 19 -5.90 2.37 3.08
N ILE A 20 -5.32 1.47 2.29
CA ILE A 20 -4.52 1.84 1.11
C ILE A 20 -5.41 2.26 -0.08
N GLY A 21 -6.72 2.10 0.04
CA GLY A 21 -7.69 2.35 -1.00
C GLY A 21 -7.61 1.34 -2.15
N ARG A 22 -8.64 1.36 -3.01
CA ARG A 22 -8.72 0.48 -4.19
C ARG A 22 -7.57 0.71 -5.17
N VAL A 23 -7.18 1.98 -5.37
CA VAL A 23 -6.08 2.34 -6.28
C VAL A 23 -4.73 1.90 -5.72
N GLY A 24 -4.50 2.07 -4.41
CA GLY A 24 -3.28 1.60 -3.76
C GLY A 24 -3.13 0.09 -3.85
N ARG A 25 -4.20 -0.67 -3.57
CA ARG A 25 -4.22 -2.13 -3.76
C ARG A 25 -3.92 -2.54 -5.20
N HIS A 26 -4.54 -1.89 -6.18
CA HIS A 26 -4.28 -2.16 -7.59
C HIS A 26 -2.80 -1.92 -7.98
N LYS A 27 -2.23 -0.79 -7.54
CA LYS A 27 -0.81 -0.46 -7.78
C LYS A 27 0.14 -1.45 -7.10
N LEU A 28 -0.16 -1.86 -5.87
CA LEU A 28 0.63 -2.83 -5.13
C LEU A 28 0.64 -4.19 -5.83
N ASN A 29 -0.53 -4.66 -6.25
CA ASN A 29 -0.66 -5.90 -7.00
C ASN A 29 0.10 -5.84 -8.33
N GLN A 30 -0.03 -4.74 -9.07
CA GLN A 30 0.68 -4.54 -10.33
C GLN A 30 2.20 -4.53 -10.13
N LYS A 31 2.70 -3.85 -9.10
CA LYS A 31 4.13 -3.69 -8.85
C LYS A 31 4.79 -4.98 -8.33
N LEU A 32 4.09 -5.71 -7.47
CA LEU A 32 4.60 -6.92 -6.80
C LEU A 32 4.13 -8.22 -7.47
N GLY A 33 3.35 -8.16 -8.54
CA GLY A 33 2.82 -9.34 -9.23
C GLY A 33 1.80 -10.16 -8.42
N LEU A 34 1.10 -9.52 -7.47
CA LEU A 34 0.15 -10.20 -6.57
C LEU A 34 -1.26 -10.25 -7.16
N GLN A 35 -2.02 -11.29 -6.81
CA GLN A 35 -3.41 -11.50 -7.24
C GLN A 35 -4.42 -11.34 -6.08
N THR A 36 -4.11 -10.47 -5.13
CA THR A 36 -4.98 -10.16 -3.98
C THR A 36 -6.22 -9.40 -4.44
N ASP A 37 -7.39 -9.68 -3.87
CA ASP A 37 -8.62 -8.97 -4.24
C ASP A 37 -8.54 -7.45 -4.02
N LEU A 38 -9.12 -6.68 -4.95
CA LEU A 38 -9.16 -5.21 -4.92
C LEU A 38 -9.99 -4.66 -3.75
N LEU A 39 -10.88 -5.46 -3.16
CA LEU A 39 -11.62 -5.08 -1.95
C LEU A 39 -10.77 -5.23 -0.67
N THR A 40 -9.64 -5.93 -0.74
CA THR A 40 -8.69 -6.05 0.38
C THR A 40 -7.89 -4.75 0.53
N ARG A 41 -8.35 -3.88 1.44
CA ARG A 41 -7.79 -2.53 1.64
C ARG A 41 -6.78 -2.42 2.80
N ILE A 42 -6.57 -3.50 3.55
CA ILE A 42 -5.50 -3.59 4.54
C ILE A 42 -4.26 -4.25 3.94
N LEU A 43 -3.10 -4.08 4.58
CA LEU A 43 -1.89 -4.79 4.18
C LEU A 43 -2.01 -6.28 4.53
N THR A 44 -1.49 -7.17 3.70
CA THR A 44 -1.37 -8.60 4.01
C THR A 44 0.08 -8.95 4.39
N ARG A 45 0.31 -10.16 4.90
CA ARG A 45 1.68 -10.59 5.23
C ARG A 45 2.48 -10.83 3.95
N GLU A 46 1.80 -11.33 2.94
CA GLU A 46 2.32 -11.62 1.61
C GLU A 46 2.80 -10.33 0.94
N ASP A 47 2.07 -9.22 1.11
CA ASP A 47 2.48 -7.89 0.64
C ASP A 47 3.84 -7.48 1.21
N VAL A 48 4.05 -7.66 2.52
CA VAL A 48 5.29 -7.28 3.21
C VAL A 48 6.46 -8.11 2.70
N VAL A 49 6.26 -9.42 2.59
CA VAL A 49 7.30 -10.34 2.11
C VAL A 49 7.66 -10.02 0.66
N ALA A 50 6.67 -9.86 -0.22
CA ALA A 50 6.89 -9.53 -1.62
C ALA A 50 7.57 -8.17 -1.81
N ALA A 51 7.17 -7.14 -1.05
CA ALA A 51 7.82 -5.83 -1.07
C ALA A 51 9.29 -5.91 -0.62
N THR A 52 9.57 -6.68 0.43
CA THR A 52 10.95 -6.85 0.92
C THR A 52 11.81 -7.59 -0.10
N SER A 53 11.30 -8.67 -0.70
CA SER A 53 11.99 -9.39 -1.78
C SER A 53 12.23 -8.52 -3.00
N TYR A 54 11.24 -7.71 -3.38
CA TYR A 54 11.39 -6.76 -4.49
C TYR A 54 12.52 -5.74 -4.24
N LEU A 55 12.63 -5.20 -3.03
CA LEU A 55 13.71 -4.27 -2.68
C LEU A 55 15.09 -4.94 -2.71
N ILE A 56 15.19 -6.20 -2.28
CA ILE A 56 16.44 -6.97 -2.34
C ILE A 56 16.84 -7.19 -3.80
N ASN A 57 15.91 -7.62 -4.66
CA ASN A 57 16.18 -7.84 -6.08
C ASN A 57 16.58 -6.54 -6.79
N LEU A 58 15.92 -5.43 -6.47
CA LEU A 58 16.29 -4.11 -6.98
C LEU A 58 17.72 -3.72 -6.60
N ARG A 59 18.16 -4.08 -5.37
CA ARG A 59 19.54 -3.87 -4.92
C ARG A 59 20.54 -4.76 -5.66
N LEU A 60 20.14 -5.95 -6.08
CA LEU A 60 20.94 -6.87 -6.89
C LEU A 60 21.01 -6.44 -8.37
N GLY A 61 20.25 -5.41 -8.77
CA GLY A 61 20.18 -4.93 -10.15
C GLY A 61 19.07 -5.59 -10.98
N GLU A 62 18.25 -6.44 -10.36
CA GLU A 62 17.10 -7.07 -10.99
C GLU A 62 15.84 -6.21 -10.79
N GLY A 63 15.52 -5.40 -11.80
CA GLY A 63 14.35 -4.53 -11.83
C GLY A 63 14.70 -3.08 -12.15
N THR A 64 13.68 -2.22 -12.15
CA THR A 64 13.82 -0.79 -12.45
C THR A 64 13.33 0.05 -11.28
N THR A 65 14.09 1.11 -10.97
CA THR A 65 13.66 2.14 -10.01
C THR A 65 12.52 2.95 -10.60
N ASP A 66 11.53 3.26 -9.77
CA ASP A 66 10.40 4.09 -10.19
C ASP A 66 10.79 5.57 -10.27
N ASP A 67 10.30 6.25 -11.30
CA ASP A 67 10.37 7.70 -11.41
C ASP A 67 9.18 8.33 -10.67
N ILE A 68 9.50 9.22 -9.72
CA ILE A 68 8.51 9.91 -8.88
C ILE A 68 7.72 10.98 -9.65
N ASP A 69 8.28 11.48 -10.75
CA ASP A 69 7.67 12.53 -11.56
C ASP A 69 6.81 11.97 -12.69
N HIS A 70 6.91 10.66 -12.95
CA HIS A 70 6.03 9.99 -13.87
C HIS A 70 4.56 10.16 -13.45
N LEU A 71 3.70 10.62 -14.36
CA LEU A 71 2.29 10.92 -14.06
C LEU A 71 1.53 9.68 -13.56
N GLY A 72 1.95 8.46 -13.93
CA GLY A 72 1.42 7.21 -13.36
C GLY A 72 1.65 7.03 -11.86
N SER A 73 2.58 7.78 -11.27
CA SER A 73 2.89 7.88 -9.83
C SER A 73 2.30 9.14 -9.19
N ARG A 74 1.67 10.03 -9.98
CA ARG A 74 0.99 11.25 -9.51
C ARG A 74 -0.52 11.04 -9.54
N ARG A 75 -1.22 11.53 -8.52
CA ARG A 75 -2.69 11.47 -8.43
C ARG A 75 -3.26 12.84 -8.11
N VAL A 76 -4.17 13.30 -8.96
CA VAL A 76 -4.96 14.51 -8.70
C VAL A 76 -6.10 14.15 -7.76
N ARG A 77 -6.29 14.94 -6.69
CA ARG A 77 -7.43 14.83 -5.79
C ARG A 77 -8.39 15.95 -6.08
N THR A 78 -9.66 15.62 -6.29
CA THR A 78 -10.71 16.61 -6.51
C THR A 78 -11.22 17.16 -5.17
N VAL A 79 -11.92 18.30 -5.21
CA VAL A 79 -12.51 18.91 -4.01
C VAL A 79 -13.43 17.94 -3.26
N GLY A 80 -14.23 17.15 -3.98
CA GLY A 80 -15.09 16.13 -3.37
C GLY A 80 -14.33 15.03 -2.61
N GLU A 81 -13.17 14.61 -3.13
CA GLU A 81 -12.32 13.64 -2.42
C GLU A 81 -11.72 14.25 -1.15
N LEU A 82 -11.29 15.51 -1.20
CA LEU A 82 -10.76 16.22 -0.03
C LEU A 82 -11.82 16.38 1.06
N LEU A 83 -13.04 16.80 0.68
CA LEU A 83 -14.17 16.92 1.60
C LEU A 83 -14.56 15.57 2.21
N SER A 84 -14.64 14.51 1.41
CA SER A 84 -14.94 13.15 1.88
C SER A 84 -13.95 12.67 2.94
N ASN A 85 -12.65 12.92 2.73
CA ASN A 85 -11.62 12.56 3.72
C ASN A 85 -11.78 13.35 5.02
N GLN A 86 -12.18 14.63 4.96
CA GLN A 86 -12.43 15.44 6.14
C GLN A 86 -13.65 14.94 6.93
N CYS A 87 -14.73 14.53 6.25
CA CYS A 87 -15.92 13.98 6.89
C CYS A 87 -15.72 12.56 7.47
N ARG A 88 -14.72 11.82 6.98
CA ARG A 88 -14.37 10.48 7.48
C ARG A 88 -13.54 10.52 8.77
N THR A 89 -12.91 11.67 9.06
CA THR A 89 -12.07 11.90 10.25
C THR A 89 -12.92 12.38 11.41
#